data_AF-A0A1V5MU61-F1
#
_entry.id   AF-A0A1V5MU61-F1
#
_cell.length_a   1.000
_cell.length_b   1.000
_cell.length_c   1.000
_cell.angle_alpha   90.00
_cell.angle_beta   90.00
_cell.angle_gamma   90.00
#
_symmetry.space_group_name_H-M   'P 1'
#
loop_
_entity.id
_entity.type
_entity.pdbx_description
1 polymer ?
#
loop_
_entity_poly.entity_id
_entity_poly.type
_entity_poly.pdbx_seq_one_letter_code
_entity_poly.pdbx_strand_id
1 'polypeptide(L)'
;MNYIGQVLQKTVLHAASDAYVTEYFTYDYDNAGRLQDTYHRLKISNTYMDEVCLEHNNYNEIGQLASRVIGNGQETQQFTYNIRGWTTDISGDYFGEHLYYETKRDGSNGRFNGNISQHDIRYRAGGYGGLEQLQFDNTYDQLNRLTESRISGGEFYQFGENIDYDKHGNITSLHRGGISEHAWILGGECADA
;
A
#
# COMPACT_ATOMS: atom_id res chain seq x y z
N MET A 1 29.40 -12.89 10.51
CA MET A 1 28.87 -11.58 10.90
C MET A 1 29.07 -10.63 9.73
N ASN A 2 27.98 -10.05 9.21
CA ASN A 2 27.99 -9.13 8.09
C ASN A 2 28.22 -7.70 8.64
N TYR A 3 29.29 -7.02 8.25
CA TYR A 3 29.75 -5.74 8.82
C TYR A 3 29.56 -4.56 7.85
N ILE A 4 28.43 -4.52 7.13
CA ILE A 4 28.13 -3.52 6.10
C ILE A 4 27.55 -2.20 6.64
N GLY A 5 27.76 -1.88 7.93
CA GLY A 5 27.33 -0.60 8.52
C GLY A 5 25.84 -0.48 8.81
N GLN A 6 25.15 -1.62 8.95
CA GLN A 6 23.73 -1.66 9.25
C GLN A 6 23.43 -1.27 10.71
N VAL A 7 22.30 -0.59 10.92
CA VAL A 7 21.85 -0.20 12.25
C VAL A 7 21.31 -1.41 12.97
N LEU A 8 22.00 -1.87 14.01
CA LEU A 8 21.53 -3.00 14.83
C LEU A 8 20.59 -2.57 15.95
N GLN A 9 20.69 -1.30 16.37
CA GLN A 9 19.88 -0.77 17.46
C GLN A 9 19.63 0.72 17.30
N LYS A 10 18.41 1.15 17.63
CA LYS A 10 18.01 2.56 17.78
C LYS A 10 17.39 2.75 19.16
N THR A 11 17.74 3.85 19.82
CA THR A 11 17.16 4.22 21.12
C THR A 11 16.52 5.59 21.03
N VAL A 12 15.31 5.72 21.58
CA VAL A 12 14.58 6.99 21.69
C VAL A 12 14.25 7.24 23.16
N LEU A 13 14.62 8.40 23.68
CA LEU A 13 14.29 8.82 25.05
C LEU A 13 13.21 9.91 25.00
N HIS A 14 12.08 9.63 25.62
CA HIS A 14 11.04 10.60 25.90
C HIS A 14 11.17 11.02 27.35
N ALA A 15 11.37 12.31 27.63
CA ALA A 15 11.50 12.83 28.98
C ALA A 15 10.53 14.02 29.17
N ALA A 16 9.79 14.00 30.27
CA ALA A 16 8.90 15.08 30.68
C ALA A 16 9.02 15.28 32.21
N SER A 17 9.65 16.38 32.62
CA SER A 17 10.01 16.64 34.01
C SER A 17 10.79 15.44 34.61
N ASP A 18 10.26 14.80 35.66
CA ASP A 18 10.90 13.67 36.35
C ASP A 18 10.51 12.29 35.77
N ALA A 19 9.64 12.26 34.76
CA ALA A 19 9.23 11.04 34.09
C ALA A 19 10.03 10.83 32.80
N TYR A 20 10.44 9.60 32.54
CA TYR A 20 11.04 9.22 31.28
C TYR A 20 10.61 7.81 30.84
N VAL A 21 10.49 7.66 29.53
CA VAL A 21 10.27 6.39 28.84
C VAL A 21 11.35 6.25 27.78
N THR A 22 12.01 5.11 27.75
CA THR A 22 12.99 4.79 26.71
C THR A 22 12.44 3.69 25.81
N GLU A 23 12.48 3.92 24.51
CA GLU A 23 12.18 2.93 23.48
C GLU A 23 13.49 2.36 22.94
N TYR A 24 13.57 1.04 22.89
CA TYR A 24 14.65 0.31 22.22
C TYR A 24 14.06 -0.38 21.01
N PHE A 25 14.66 -0.13 19.85
CA PHE A 25 14.42 -0.89 18.63
C PHE A 25 15.69 -1.70 18.31
N THR A 26 15.54 -3.00 18.09
CA THR A 26 16.63 -3.89 17.68
C THR A 26 16.30 -4.46 16.31
N TYR A 27 17.30 -4.56 15.44
CA TYR A 27 17.13 -5.00 14.06
C TYR A 27 18.05 -6.17 13.76
N ASP A 28 17.47 -7.28 13.31
CA ASP A 28 18.24 -8.42 12.80
C ASP A 28 18.17 -8.43 11.28
N TYR A 29 19.27 -8.89 10.66
CA TYR A 29 19.41 -8.95 9.22
C TYR A 29 19.80 -10.35 8.80
N ASP A 30 19.31 -10.77 7.65
CA ASP A 30 19.71 -12.05 7.07
C ASP A 30 21.17 -12.00 6.54
N ASN A 31 21.64 -13.14 6.01
CA ASN A 31 23.00 -13.25 5.48
C ASN A 31 23.28 -12.34 4.28
N ALA A 32 22.24 -11.88 3.56
CA ALA A 32 22.35 -10.93 2.45
C ALA A 32 22.25 -9.47 2.92
N GLY A 33 22.06 -9.23 4.22
CA GLY A 33 21.90 -7.90 4.79
C GLY A 33 20.49 -7.31 4.59
N ARG A 34 19.46 -8.11 4.42
CA ARG A 34 18.07 -7.62 4.36
C ARG A 34 17.46 -7.67 5.75
N LEU A 35 16.61 -6.69 6.09
CA LEU A 35 15.99 -6.59 7.41
C LEU A 35 15.07 -7.79 7.64
N GLN A 36 15.42 -8.65 8.60
CA GLN A 36 14.66 -9.85 8.91
C GLN A 36 13.67 -9.61 10.05
N ASP A 37 14.12 -9.00 11.15
CA ASP A 37 13.29 -8.80 12.33
C ASP A 37 13.44 -7.37 12.88
N THR A 38 12.33 -6.80 13.34
CA THR A 38 12.31 -5.56 14.13
C THR A 38 11.68 -5.83 15.47
N TYR A 39 12.46 -5.69 16.53
CA TYR A 39 11.98 -5.81 17.91
C TYR A 39 11.79 -4.43 18.53
N HIS A 40 10.84 -4.33 19.45
CA HIS A 40 10.61 -3.14 20.26
C HIS A 40 10.48 -3.50 21.73
N ARG A 41 11.12 -2.70 22.58
CA ARG A 41 11.01 -2.83 24.03
C ARG A 41 10.96 -1.46 24.69
N LEU A 42 10.05 -1.31 25.64
CA LEU A 42 9.97 -0.12 26.48
C LEU A 42 10.75 -0.30 27.78
N LYS A 43 11.31 0.80 28.27
CA LYS A 43 11.80 0.94 29.65
C LYS A 43 11.08 2.12 30.29
N ILE A 44 10.32 1.85 31.34
CA ILE A 44 9.52 2.84 32.07
C ILE A 44 10.04 2.90 33.50
N SER A 45 10.44 4.09 33.96
CA SER A 45 10.88 4.31 35.35
C SER A 45 11.90 3.27 35.86
N ASN A 46 12.90 2.97 35.03
CA ASN A 46 13.95 1.95 35.23
C ASN A 46 13.57 0.47 35.05
N THR A 47 12.32 0.14 34.76
CA THR A 47 11.89 -1.25 34.53
C THR A 47 11.78 -1.54 33.04
N TYR A 48 12.39 -2.64 32.57
CA TYR A 48 12.18 -3.13 31.21
C TYR A 48 10.84 -3.85 31.10
N MET A 49 10.05 -3.49 30.09
CA MET A 49 8.86 -4.25 29.70
C MET A 49 9.27 -5.44 28.83
N ASP A 50 8.32 -6.32 28.54
CA ASP A 50 8.53 -7.42 27.59
C ASP A 50 8.87 -6.86 26.20
N GLU A 51 9.80 -7.54 25.53
CA GLU A 51 10.13 -7.25 24.14
C GLU A 51 9.08 -7.87 23.22
N VAL A 52 8.68 -7.14 22.19
CA VAL A 52 7.75 -7.60 21.18
C VAL A 52 8.41 -7.58 19.81
N CYS A 53 8.12 -8.58 18.97
CA CYS A 53 8.50 -8.56 17.57
C CYS A 53 7.47 -7.72 16.80
N LEU A 54 7.84 -6.51 16.37
CA LEU A 54 6.92 -5.66 15.61
C LEU A 54 6.74 -6.17 14.18
N GLU A 55 7.81 -6.70 13.59
CA GLU A 55 7.84 -7.12 12.19
C GLU A 55 8.85 -8.25 11.99
N HIS A 56 8.43 -9.29 11.28
CA HIS A 56 9.28 -10.38 10.80
C HIS A 56 9.08 -10.55 9.28
N ASN A 57 10.15 -10.37 8.52
CA ASN A 57 10.17 -10.36 7.07
C ASN A 57 10.83 -11.62 6.52
N ASN A 58 10.17 -12.28 5.57
CA ASN A 58 10.73 -13.37 4.79
C ASN A 58 10.86 -12.95 3.34
N TYR A 59 11.98 -13.30 2.72
CA TYR A 59 12.27 -12.96 1.35
C TYR A 59 12.38 -14.20 0.46
N ASN A 60 11.97 -14.08 -0.79
CA ASN A 60 12.15 -15.13 -1.79
C ASN A 60 13.62 -15.26 -2.25
N GLU A 61 13.88 -16.25 -3.10
CA GLU A 61 15.21 -16.66 -3.56
C GLU A 61 15.96 -15.55 -4.31
N ILE A 62 15.24 -14.59 -4.88
CA ILE A 62 15.83 -13.51 -5.70
C ILE A 62 15.93 -12.17 -4.98
N GLY A 63 15.50 -12.06 -3.71
CA GLY A 63 15.66 -10.80 -2.98
C GLY A 63 14.39 -10.19 -2.41
N GLN A 64 13.22 -10.55 -2.95
CA GLN A 64 11.99 -9.78 -2.78
C GLN A 64 11.24 -10.21 -1.52
N LEU A 65 10.55 -9.28 -0.86
CA LEU A 65 9.73 -9.58 0.31
C LEU A 65 8.61 -10.54 -0.09
N ALA A 66 8.60 -11.75 0.43
CA ALA A 66 7.60 -12.77 0.13
C ALA A 66 6.48 -12.75 1.16
N SER A 67 6.84 -12.58 2.44
CA SER A 67 5.87 -12.44 3.52
C SER A 67 6.36 -11.53 4.62
N ARG A 68 5.41 -10.96 5.36
CA ARG A 68 5.65 -10.13 6.53
C ARG A 68 4.66 -10.47 7.63
N VAL A 69 5.16 -10.79 8.81
CA VAL A 69 4.35 -10.96 10.02
C VAL A 69 4.47 -9.69 10.85
N ILE A 70 3.35 -9.07 11.22
CA ILE A 70 3.32 -7.80 11.95
C ILE A 70 2.57 -7.89 13.28
N GLY A 71 2.89 -6.96 14.17
CA GLY A 71 2.19 -6.79 15.44
C GLY A 71 2.38 -7.99 16.37
N ASN A 72 3.57 -8.54 16.48
CA ASN A 72 3.86 -9.69 17.33
C ASN A 72 3.00 -10.92 16.98
N GLY A 73 2.88 -11.19 15.68
CA GLY A 73 2.11 -12.33 15.16
C GLY A 73 0.62 -12.07 14.99
N GLN A 74 0.15 -10.81 15.07
CA GLN A 74 -1.28 -10.50 14.89
C GLN A 74 -1.75 -10.61 13.43
N GLU A 75 -0.89 -10.32 12.45
CA GLU A 75 -1.27 -10.38 11.04
C GLU A 75 -0.10 -10.90 10.21
N THR A 76 -0.41 -11.69 9.19
CA THR A 76 0.55 -12.09 8.15
C THR A 76 0.11 -11.53 6.81
N GLN A 77 1.05 -10.89 6.12
CA GLN A 77 0.88 -10.38 4.77
C GLN A 77 1.76 -11.16 3.81
N GLN A 78 1.24 -11.47 2.64
CA GLN A 78 1.93 -12.16 1.55
C GLN A 78 2.03 -11.24 0.35
N PHE A 79 3.12 -11.38 -0.41
CA PHE A 79 3.41 -10.54 -1.56
C PHE A 79 3.75 -11.40 -2.77
N THR A 80 3.19 -11.05 -3.93
CA THR A 80 3.55 -11.66 -5.21
C THR A 80 3.99 -10.60 -6.21
N TYR A 81 4.76 -11.03 -7.22
CA TYR A 81 5.35 -10.13 -8.20
C TYR A 81 5.23 -10.72 -9.60
N ASN A 82 5.16 -9.86 -10.63
CA ASN A 82 5.33 -10.30 -12.01
C ASN A 82 6.82 -10.48 -12.37
N ILE A 83 7.09 -10.92 -13.60
CA ILE A 83 8.46 -11.19 -14.09
C ILE A 83 9.38 -9.95 -14.13
N ARG A 84 8.82 -8.74 -14.03
CA ARG A 84 9.57 -7.48 -13.96
C ARG A 84 9.85 -7.04 -12.52
N GLY A 85 9.37 -7.82 -11.55
CA GLY A 85 9.50 -7.53 -10.13
C GLY A 85 8.50 -6.50 -9.61
N TRP A 86 7.45 -6.16 -10.37
CA TRP A 86 6.37 -5.30 -9.87
C TRP A 86 5.41 -6.13 -9.02
N THR A 87 5.01 -5.59 -7.86
CA THR A 87 4.05 -6.24 -6.97
C THR A 87 2.71 -6.43 -7.68
N THR A 88 2.19 -7.66 -7.68
CA THR A 88 0.89 -8.02 -8.27
C THR A 88 -0.18 -8.35 -7.24
N ASP A 89 0.21 -8.78 -6.04
CA ASP A 89 -0.72 -9.06 -4.95
C ASP A 89 -0.07 -8.71 -3.62
N ILE A 90 -0.85 -8.08 -2.76
CA ILE A 90 -0.63 -7.97 -1.32
C ILE A 90 -1.85 -8.62 -0.68
N SER A 91 -1.66 -9.65 0.15
CA SER A 91 -2.78 -10.34 0.80
C SER A 91 -2.54 -10.50 2.29
N GLY A 92 -3.51 -10.04 3.08
CA GLY A 92 -3.59 -10.24 4.53
C GLY A 92 -5.04 -10.45 4.98
N ASP A 93 -5.25 -10.64 6.27
CA ASP A 93 -6.57 -10.98 6.84
C ASP A 93 -7.55 -9.80 6.85
N TYR A 94 -7.02 -8.58 7.00
CA TYR A 94 -7.81 -7.35 7.11
C TYR A 94 -7.79 -6.51 5.85
N PHE A 95 -6.74 -6.65 5.03
CA PHE A 95 -6.53 -5.89 3.81
C PHE A 95 -5.86 -6.76 2.75
N GLY A 96 -6.24 -6.56 1.50
CA GLY A 96 -5.50 -7.06 0.36
C GLY A 96 -5.66 -6.14 -0.85
N GLU A 97 -4.67 -6.17 -1.73
CA GLU A 97 -4.64 -5.39 -2.96
C GLU A 97 -4.12 -6.26 -4.09
N HIS A 98 -4.85 -6.30 -5.20
CA HIS A 98 -4.41 -6.97 -6.42
C HIS A 98 -4.17 -5.94 -7.51
N LEU A 99 -2.99 -5.95 -8.13
CA LEU A 99 -2.54 -4.99 -9.12
C LEU A 99 -2.43 -5.65 -10.49
N TYR A 100 -3.26 -5.22 -11.42
CA TYR A 100 -3.31 -5.71 -12.79
C TYR A 100 -2.47 -4.83 -13.71
N TYR A 101 -1.35 -5.33 -14.22
CA TYR A 101 -0.51 -4.61 -15.20
C TYR A 101 -0.76 -5.14 -16.61
N GLU A 102 -0.01 -6.14 -17.06
CA GLU A 102 -0.03 -6.70 -18.42
C GLU A 102 -1.33 -7.45 -18.77
N THR A 103 -2.08 -7.85 -17.77
CA THR A 103 -3.40 -8.47 -17.87
C THR A 103 -4.41 -7.62 -17.12
N LYS A 104 -5.69 -7.73 -17.50
CA LYS A 104 -6.84 -7.19 -16.79
C LYS A 104 -7.53 -8.28 -15.96
N ARG A 105 -8.48 -7.89 -15.12
CA ARG A 105 -9.31 -8.77 -14.28
C ARG A 105 -10.01 -9.86 -15.09
N ASP A 106 -10.42 -9.57 -16.32
CA ASP A 106 -11.08 -10.52 -17.24
C ASP A 106 -10.09 -11.42 -18.02
N GLY A 107 -8.78 -11.29 -17.76
CA GLY A 107 -7.72 -12.02 -18.46
C GLY A 107 -7.34 -11.43 -19.81
N SER A 108 -7.99 -10.35 -20.26
CA SER A 108 -7.60 -9.65 -21.48
C SER A 108 -6.30 -8.86 -21.28
N ASN A 109 -5.72 -8.39 -22.39
CA ASN A 109 -4.48 -7.60 -22.35
C ASN A 109 -4.69 -6.27 -21.62
N GLY A 110 -3.81 -5.99 -20.65
CA GLY A 110 -3.71 -4.74 -19.93
C GLY A 110 -2.63 -3.82 -20.52
N ARG A 111 -1.75 -3.29 -19.67
CA ARG A 111 -0.69 -2.34 -20.03
C ARG A 111 0.71 -2.94 -19.75
N PHE A 112 1.51 -3.11 -20.80
CA PHE A 112 2.86 -3.70 -20.73
C PHE A 112 3.98 -2.70 -20.38
N ASN A 113 3.63 -1.41 -20.23
CA ASN A 113 4.56 -0.31 -19.97
C ASN A 113 4.79 -0.04 -18.46
N GLY A 114 4.10 -0.76 -17.57
CA GLY A 114 4.20 -0.58 -16.12
C GLY A 114 3.11 0.23 -15.48
N ASN A 115 2.16 0.73 -16.26
CA ASN A 115 0.95 1.30 -15.70
C ASN A 115 0.06 0.19 -15.13
N ILE A 116 -0.54 0.46 -13.97
CA ILE A 116 -1.56 -0.40 -13.37
C ILE A 116 -2.84 -0.20 -14.17
N SER A 117 -3.23 -1.18 -14.97
CA SER A 117 -4.44 -1.13 -15.78
C SER A 117 -5.71 -1.13 -14.92
N GLN A 118 -5.72 -1.96 -13.88
CA GLN A 118 -6.81 -2.10 -12.91
C GLN A 118 -6.22 -2.45 -11.54
N HIS A 119 -6.96 -2.18 -10.47
CA HIS A 119 -6.60 -2.73 -9.17
C HIS A 119 -7.84 -3.03 -8.33
N ASP A 120 -7.72 -4.04 -7.47
CA ASP A 120 -8.78 -4.49 -6.60
C ASP A 120 -8.31 -4.34 -5.16
N ILE A 121 -9.09 -3.63 -4.34
CA ILE A 121 -8.86 -3.49 -2.91
C ILE A 121 -9.88 -4.34 -2.18
N ARG A 122 -9.39 -5.24 -1.31
CA ARG A 122 -10.20 -6.06 -0.40
C ARG A 122 -9.94 -5.58 1.02
N TYR A 123 -10.99 -5.36 1.80
CA TYR A 123 -10.83 -4.89 3.19
C TYR A 123 -11.97 -5.36 4.08
N ARG A 124 -11.72 -5.39 5.39
CA ARG A 124 -12.76 -5.61 6.41
C ARG A 124 -13.14 -4.28 7.06
N ALA A 125 -14.37 -3.82 6.83
CA ALA A 125 -14.91 -2.66 7.52
C ALA A 125 -15.51 -3.08 8.89
N GLY A 126 -15.07 -2.44 9.97
CA GLY A 126 -15.57 -2.73 11.32
C GLY A 126 -17.09 -2.57 11.41
N GLY A 127 -17.80 -3.66 11.71
CA GLY A 127 -19.27 -3.72 11.80
C GLY A 127 -19.95 -4.56 10.73
N TYR A 128 -19.27 -4.84 9.61
CA TYR A 128 -19.73 -5.75 8.57
C TYR A 128 -19.01 -7.09 8.69
N GLY A 129 -19.75 -8.20 8.66
CA GLY A 129 -19.18 -9.54 8.83
C GLY A 129 -18.34 -10.04 7.65
N GLY A 130 -18.35 -9.32 6.52
CA GLY A 130 -17.76 -9.73 5.25
C GLY A 130 -16.46 -9.02 4.88
N LEU A 131 -15.77 -9.58 3.87
CA LEU A 131 -14.75 -8.86 3.11
C LEU A 131 -15.45 -8.01 2.06
N GLU A 132 -15.22 -6.71 2.11
CA GLU A 132 -15.66 -5.77 1.07
C GLU A 132 -14.62 -5.72 -0.05
N GLN A 133 -15.06 -5.41 -1.26
CA GLN A 133 -14.18 -5.26 -2.42
C GLN A 133 -14.52 -4.01 -3.20
N LEU A 134 -13.49 -3.21 -3.50
CA LEU A 134 -13.54 -2.13 -4.46
C LEU A 134 -12.67 -2.50 -5.65
N GLN A 135 -13.13 -2.14 -6.83
CA GLN A 135 -12.54 -2.52 -8.10
C GLN A 135 -12.35 -1.27 -8.92
N PHE A 136 -11.13 -1.01 -9.38
CA PHE A 136 -10.78 0.24 -10.04
C PHE A 136 -10.25 -0.02 -11.46
N ASP A 137 -10.72 0.80 -12.39
CA ASP A 137 -10.27 0.84 -13.79
C ASP A 137 -9.48 2.13 -14.03
N ASN A 138 -8.24 2.00 -14.49
CA ASN A 138 -7.35 3.15 -14.70
C ASN A 138 -7.16 3.47 -16.20
N THR A 139 -7.34 4.74 -16.54
CA THR A 139 -7.04 5.28 -17.87
C THR A 139 -5.87 6.25 -17.78
N TYR A 140 -5.05 6.26 -18.83
CA TYR A 140 -3.86 7.09 -18.94
C TYR A 140 -3.82 7.76 -20.31
N ASP A 141 -3.21 8.93 -20.37
CA ASP A 141 -2.85 9.56 -21.63
C ASP A 141 -1.63 8.89 -22.30
N GLN A 142 -1.23 9.40 -23.46
CA GLN A 142 -0.10 8.88 -24.24
C GLN A 142 1.26 9.10 -23.58
N LEU A 143 1.34 9.90 -22.52
CA LEU A 143 2.56 10.16 -21.74
C LEU A 143 2.59 9.38 -20.42
N ASN A 144 1.68 8.41 -20.25
CA ASN A 144 1.53 7.58 -19.05
C ASN A 144 1.09 8.35 -17.79
N ARG A 145 0.41 9.49 -17.94
CA ARG A 145 -0.21 10.19 -16.81
C ARG A 145 -1.62 9.67 -16.61
N LEU A 146 -2.02 9.42 -15.35
CA LEU A 146 -3.34 8.91 -15.00
C LEU A 146 -4.39 9.99 -15.31
N THR A 147 -5.34 9.71 -16.18
CA THR A 147 -6.43 10.64 -16.53
C THR A 147 -7.75 10.26 -15.87
N GLU A 148 -7.90 9.00 -15.48
CA GLU A 148 -9.10 8.50 -14.82
C GLU A 148 -8.76 7.31 -13.94
N SER A 149 -9.34 7.26 -12.74
CA SER A 149 -9.43 6.07 -11.90
C SER A 149 -10.89 5.90 -11.50
N ARG A 150 -11.57 4.91 -12.08
CA ARG A 150 -13.01 4.73 -11.91
C ARG A 150 -13.30 3.47 -11.12
N ILE A 151 -14.22 3.55 -10.15
CA ILE A 151 -14.72 2.35 -9.49
C ILE A 151 -15.68 1.60 -10.42
N SER A 152 -15.34 0.36 -10.74
CA SER A 152 -16.13 -0.53 -11.61
C SER A 152 -17.21 -1.23 -10.79
N GLY A 153 -18.45 -0.76 -10.90
CA GLY A 153 -19.62 -1.38 -10.27
C GLY A 153 -19.77 -1.11 -8.76
N GLY A 154 -20.78 -1.74 -8.15
CA GLY A 154 -21.12 -1.56 -6.74
C GLY A 154 -21.73 -0.21 -6.39
N GLU A 155 -22.01 0.01 -5.11
CA GLU A 155 -22.63 1.26 -4.60
C GLU A 155 -21.67 2.46 -4.58
N PHE A 156 -20.38 2.21 -4.79
CA PHE A 156 -19.31 3.20 -4.73
C PHE A 156 -18.84 3.70 -6.11
N TYR A 157 -19.54 3.38 -7.21
CA TYR A 157 -19.17 3.80 -8.57
C TYR A 157 -18.97 5.32 -8.73
N GLN A 158 -19.58 6.10 -7.84
CA GLN A 158 -19.50 7.56 -7.81
C GLN A 158 -18.18 8.10 -7.21
N PHE A 159 -17.30 7.29 -6.62
CA PHE A 159 -16.10 7.74 -5.90
C PHE A 159 -14.79 7.70 -6.72
N GLY A 160 -14.86 7.68 -8.05
CA GLY A 160 -13.65 7.74 -8.88
C GLY A 160 -13.07 9.15 -9.05
N GLU A 161 -11.92 9.23 -9.72
CA GLU A 161 -11.17 10.45 -10.01
C GLU A 161 -11.01 10.68 -11.52
N ASN A 162 -11.04 11.94 -11.95
CA ASN A 162 -10.70 12.37 -13.29
C ASN A 162 -9.70 13.54 -13.23
N ILE A 163 -8.65 13.48 -14.05
CA ILE A 163 -7.49 14.37 -13.96
C ILE A 163 -7.12 14.89 -15.35
N ASP A 164 -7.02 16.21 -15.46
CA ASP A 164 -6.52 16.87 -16.67
C ASP A 164 -5.16 17.50 -16.41
N TYR A 165 -4.36 17.56 -17.47
CA TYR A 165 -3.03 18.16 -17.43
C TYR A 165 -2.82 19.14 -18.57
N ASP A 166 -2.00 20.16 -18.29
CA ASP A 166 -1.42 20.97 -19.36
C ASP A 166 -0.29 20.21 -20.10
N LYS A 167 0.28 20.88 -21.11
CA LYS A 167 1.39 20.34 -21.92
C LYS A 167 2.70 20.21 -21.15
N HIS A 168 2.84 20.84 -19.99
CA HIS A 168 4.04 20.79 -19.16
C HIS A 168 3.94 19.79 -18.01
N GLY A 169 2.78 19.12 -17.83
CA GLY A 169 2.60 18.14 -16.76
C GLY A 169 1.90 18.67 -15.53
N ASN A 170 1.48 19.93 -15.50
CA ASN A 170 0.75 20.47 -14.36
C ASN A 170 -0.70 19.98 -14.41
N ILE A 171 -1.24 19.55 -13.27
CA ILE A 171 -2.66 19.24 -13.13
C ILE A 171 -3.44 20.54 -13.29
N THR A 172 -4.33 20.59 -14.28
CA THR A 172 -5.22 21.73 -14.54
C THR A 172 -6.61 21.53 -13.95
N SER A 173 -7.04 20.28 -13.79
CA SER A 173 -8.31 19.90 -13.18
C SER A 173 -8.17 18.59 -12.43
N LEU A 174 -8.88 18.48 -11.31
CA LEU A 174 -9.02 17.24 -10.55
C LEU A 174 -10.45 17.15 -10.03
N HIS A 175 -11.23 16.25 -10.64
CA HIS A 175 -12.58 15.94 -10.21
C HIS A 175 -12.55 14.67 -9.36
N ARG A 176 -12.97 14.77 -8.10
CA ARG A 176 -13.13 13.61 -7.21
C ARG A 176 -14.60 13.41 -6.95
N GLY A 177 -15.12 12.25 -7.33
CA GLY A 177 -16.52 11.95 -7.11
C GLY A 177 -16.84 11.58 -5.67
N GLY A 178 -18.10 11.77 -5.26
CA GLY A 178 -18.58 11.53 -3.90
C GLY A 178 -20.11 11.63 -3.79
N ILE A 179 -20.63 11.48 -2.56
CA ILE A 179 -22.08 11.42 -2.27
C ILE A 179 -22.77 12.80 -2.38
N SER A 180 -22.04 13.90 -2.24
CA SER A 180 -22.58 15.27 -2.40
C SER A 180 -21.51 16.23 -2.92
N GLU A 181 -21.88 16.97 -3.98
CA GLU A 181 -21.04 17.78 -4.88
C GLU A 181 -19.95 16.96 -5.59
N HIS A 182 -19.88 17.05 -6.92
CA HIS A 182 -19.04 16.24 -7.83
C HIS A 182 -19.64 14.88 -8.26
N ALA A 183 -20.93 14.85 -8.58
CA ALA A 183 -21.52 13.73 -9.31
C ALA A 183 -20.97 13.68 -10.74
N TRP A 184 -20.57 12.49 -11.17
CA TRP A 184 -20.12 12.20 -12.54
C TRP A 184 -21.18 12.61 -13.58
N ILE A 185 -20.89 13.59 -14.43
CA ILE A 185 -21.67 13.80 -15.66
C ILE A 185 -21.09 12.87 -16.72
N LEU A 186 -21.72 11.71 -16.90
CA LEU A 186 -21.48 10.87 -18.08
C LEU A 186 -21.93 11.66 -19.31
N GLY A 187 -21.00 11.81 -20.26
CA GLY A 187 -21.13 12.57 -21.51
C GLY A 187 -22.54 12.88 -22.02
N GLY A 188 -22.86 14.16 -22.02
CA GLY A 188 -23.88 14.77 -22.87
C GLY A 188 -23.27 16.04 -23.47
N GLU A 189 -23.35 16.14 -24.79
CA GLU A 189 -22.77 17.15 -25.67
C GLU A 189 -22.70 18.57 -25.09
N CYS A 190 -21.57 19.23 -25.34
CA CYS A 190 -21.44 20.68 -25.21
C CYS A 190 -22.37 21.33 -26.24
N ALA A 191 -23.54 21.80 -25.80
CA ALA A 191 -24.35 22.72 -26.57
C ALA A 191 -23.95 24.15 -26.16
N ASP A 192 -23.21 24.81 -27.03
CA ASP A 192 -23.05 26.26 -27.04
C ASP A 192 -24.45 26.93 -27.10
N ALA A 193 -24.75 27.77 -26.12
CA ALA A 193 -25.41 29.09 -26.26
C ALA A 193 -25.51 29.77 -24.89
#